data_AF-A0A1H7WHC7-F1
#
_entry.id   AF-A0A1H7WHC7-F1
#
_cell.length_a   1.000
_cell.length_b   1.000
_cell.length_c   1.000
_cell.angle_alpha   90.00
_cell.angle_beta   90.00
_cell.angle_gamma   90.00
#
_symmetry.space_group_name_H-M   'P 1'
#
loop_
_entity.id
_entity.type
_entity.pdbx_description
1 polymer ?
#
loop_
_entity_poly.entity_id
_entity_poly.type
_entity_poly.pdbx_seq_one_letter_code
_entity_poly.pdbx_strand_id
1 'polypeptide(L)'
;MYFTREFSIKDLSKYLTKSEILDLLHICDQALSIREEDELRKLITELKKLIPFDGFSYGLGTKNRDVLYFVDVDYSLEYLERYLEKGYIHIDPILDALVEERKVIN
;
A
#
# COMPACT_ATOMS: atom_id res chain seq x y z
N MET A 1 -8.17 7.12 11.74
CA MET A 1 -8.43 6.06 12.74
C MET A 1 -7.47 4.94 12.39
N TYR A 2 -6.32 4.84 13.07
CA TYR A 2 -5.22 4.03 12.56
C TYR A 2 -4.70 3.06 13.63
N PHE A 3 -4.52 1.82 13.19
CA PHE A 3 -4.20 0.66 14.01
C PHE A 3 -2.69 0.44 14.03
N THR A 4 -1.99 0.94 15.06
CA THR A 4 -0.61 0.56 15.40
C THR A 4 -0.57 -0.62 16.39
N ARG A 5 -1.61 -1.47 16.40
CA ARG A 5 -1.59 -2.69 17.20
C ARG A 5 -0.87 -3.79 16.44
N GLU A 6 0.09 -4.44 17.08
CA GLU A 6 0.46 -5.80 16.70
C GLU A 6 -0.81 -6.64 16.74
N PHE A 7 -1.32 -7.00 15.56
CA PHE A 7 -2.48 -7.86 15.48
C PHE A 7 -2.00 -9.29 15.68
N SER A 8 -2.41 -9.89 16.80
CA SER A 8 -2.33 -11.34 16.90
C SER A 8 -3.35 -11.96 15.94
N ILE A 9 -3.13 -13.21 15.51
CA ILE A 9 -4.12 -13.96 14.73
C ILE A 9 -5.49 -14.01 15.46
N LYS A 10 -5.49 -14.02 16.80
CA LYS A 10 -6.71 -13.92 17.61
C LYS A 10 -7.44 -12.59 17.42
N ASP A 11 -6.75 -11.51 17.12
CA ASP A 11 -7.35 -10.21 16.84
C ASP A 11 -7.91 -10.14 15.42
N LEU A 12 -7.22 -10.73 14.44
CA LEU A 12 -7.72 -10.82 13.07
C LEU A 12 -8.99 -11.68 12.97
N SER A 13 -9.09 -12.76 13.75
CA SER A 13 -10.29 -13.61 13.79
C SER A 13 -11.57 -12.94 14.29
N LYS A 14 -11.47 -11.72 14.84
CA LYS A 14 -12.64 -10.90 15.22
C LYS A 14 -13.25 -10.15 14.03
N TYR A 15 -12.46 -9.93 12.98
CA TYR A 15 -12.83 -9.08 11.84
C TYR A 15 -12.92 -9.86 10.53
N LEU A 16 -12.23 -10.99 10.43
CA LEU A 16 -12.16 -11.81 9.23
C LEU A 16 -12.76 -13.20 9.48
N THR A 17 -13.48 -13.69 8.48
CA THR A 17 -13.88 -15.09 8.41
C THR A 17 -12.66 -16.00 8.24
N LYS A 18 -12.83 -17.30 8.49
CA LYS A 18 -11.74 -18.27 8.28
C LYS A 18 -11.22 -18.27 6.84
N SER A 19 -12.10 -18.05 5.85
CA SER A 19 -11.70 -17.98 4.44
C SER A 19 -10.81 -16.77 4.19
N GLU A 20 -11.25 -15.58 4.64
CA GLU A 20 -10.49 -14.33 4.44
C GLU A 20 -9.14 -14.35 5.17
N ILE A 21 -9.04 -15.05 6.30
CA ILE A 21 -7.75 -15.27 6.97
C ILE A 21 -6.82 -16.12 6.10
N LEU A 22 -7.33 -17.17 5.47
CA LEU A 22 -6.53 -18.00 4.56
C LEU A 22 -6.13 -17.23 3.30
N ASP A 23 -7.04 -16.44 2.74
CA ASP A 23 -6.77 -15.58 1.58
C ASP A 23 -5.70 -14.53 1.93
N LEU A 24 -5.79 -13.91 3.11
CA LEU A 24 -4.77 -12.98 3.60
C LEU A 24 -3.41 -13.66 3.81
N LEU A 25 -3.38 -14.85 4.42
CA LEU A 25 -2.14 -15.61 4.61
C LEU A 25 -1.50 -15.99 3.27
N HIS A 26 -2.32 -16.38 2.28
CA HIS A 26 -1.85 -16.68 0.94
C HIS A 26 -1.23 -15.46 0.28
N ILE A 27 -1.88 -14.30 0.36
CA ILE A 27 -1.36 -13.04 -0.17
C ILE A 27 -0.05 -12.65 0.53
N CYS A 28 0.05 -12.82 1.86
CA CYS A 28 1.28 -12.56 2.60
C CYS A 28 2.42 -13.47 2.13
N ASP A 29 2.15 -14.76 1.93
CA ASP A 29 3.15 -15.73 1.44
C ASP A 29 3.65 -15.39 0.03
N GLN A 30 2.71 -15.04 -0.88
CA GLN A 30 3.05 -14.57 -2.22
C GLN A 30 3.87 -13.28 -2.17
N ALA A 31 3.50 -12.32 -1.31
CA ALA A 31 4.19 -11.04 -1.18
C ALA A 31 5.67 -11.21 -0.77
N LEU A 32 5.97 -12.19 0.09
CA LEU A 32 7.34 -12.48 0.52
C LEU A 32 8.22 -13.10 -0.58
N SER A 33 7.60 -13.61 -1.64
CA SER A 33 8.29 -14.29 -2.74
C SER A 33 8.51 -13.40 -3.97
N ILE A 34 7.95 -12.19 -3.99
CA ILE A 34 8.05 -11.24 -5.11
C ILE A 34 9.51 -10.83 -5.32
N ARG A 35 9.94 -10.89 -6.59
CA ARG A 35 11.25 -10.43 -7.06
C ARG A 35 11.14 -9.45 -8.20
N GLU A 36 10.05 -9.52 -8.97
CA GLU A 36 9.82 -8.70 -10.16
C GLU A 36 8.53 -7.87 -10.02
N GLU A 37 8.51 -6.72 -10.67
CA GLU A 37 7.35 -5.80 -10.63
C GLU A 37 6.07 -6.46 -11.16
N ASP A 38 6.18 -7.30 -12.19
CA ASP A 38 5.03 -8.00 -12.78
C ASP A 38 4.36 -8.97 -11.78
N GLU A 39 5.13 -9.54 -10.87
CA GLU A 39 4.60 -10.41 -9.80
C GLU A 39 3.80 -9.58 -8.78
N LEU A 40 4.30 -8.39 -8.45
CA LEU A 40 3.58 -7.45 -7.58
C LEU A 40 2.28 -6.96 -8.24
N ARG A 41 2.29 -6.63 -9.53
CA ARG A 41 1.07 -6.23 -10.27
C ARG A 41 0.00 -7.33 -10.23
N LYS A 42 0.41 -8.60 -10.40
CA LYS A 42 -0.49 -9.76 -10.27
C LYS A 42 -1.08 -9.86 -8.86
N LEU A 43 -0.24 -9.73 -7.82
CA LEU A 43 -0.70 -9.80 -6.43
C LEU A 43 -1.69 -8.68 -6.08
N ILE A 44 -1.45 -7.45 -6.53
CA ILE A 44 -2.38 -6.32 -6.33
C ILE A 44 -3.72 -6.57 -7.03
N THR A 45 -3.70 -7.20 -8.20
CA THR A 45 -4.94 -7.60 -8.91
C THR A 45 -5.72 -8.65 -8.12
N GLU A 46 -5.04 -9.56 -7.41
CA GLU A 46 -5.68 -10.52 -6.51
C GLU A 46 -6.23 -9.83 -5.26
N LEU A 47 -5.49 -8.88 -4.69
CA LEU A 47 -5.92 -8.07 -3.54
C LEU A 47 -7.21 -7.28 -3.85
N LYS A 48 -7.35 -6.74 -5.07
CA LYS A 48 -8.57 -6.04 -5.52
C LYS A 48 -9.85 -6.89 -5.39
N LYS A 49 -9.72 -8.22 -5.44
CA LYS A 49 -10.87 -9.14 -5.28
C LYS A 49 -11.35 -9.21 -3.82
N LEU A 50 -10.45 -9.00 -2.86
CA LEU A 50 -10.76 -9.01 -1.43
C LEU A 50 -11.18 -7.63 -0.93
N ILE A 51 -10.48 -6.59 -1.40
CA ILE A 51 -10.72 -5.20 -1.01
C ILE A 51 -10.91 -4.40 -2.30
N PRO A 52 -12.13 -3.97 -2.63
CA PRO A 52 -12.33 -3.14 -3.81
C PRO A 52 -11.70 -1.76 -3.58
N PHE A 53 -10.77 -1.39 -4.45
CA PHE A 53 -10.19 -0.05 -4.52
C PHE A 53 -10.04 0.39 -5.98
N ASP A 54 -10.18 1.68 -6.21
CA ASP A 54 -10.16 2.25 -7.57
C ASP A 54 -8.73 2.34 -8.11
N GLY A 55 -7.80 2.88 -7.32
CA GLY A 55 -6.39 3.02 -7.69
C GLY A 55 -5.45 2.45 -6.65
N PHE A 56 -4.30 1.96 -7.10
CA PHE A 56 -3.20 1.57 -6.23
C PHE A 56 -1.89 2.05 -6.81
N SER A 57 -1.09 2.66 -5.96
CA SER A 57 0.28 3.00 -6.23
C SER A 57 1.12 2.62 -5.02
N TYR A 58 2.37 2.31 -5.27
CA TYR A 58 3.34 2.06 -4.22
C TYR A 58 4.64 2.75 -4.56
N GLY A 59 5.38 3.13 -3.54
CA GLY A 59 6.64 3.82 -3.72
C GLY A 59 7.61 3.57 -2.59
N LEU A 60 8.88 3.80 -2.89
CA LEU A 60 9.95 3.87 -1.92
C LEU A 60 10.40 5.33 -1.84
N GLY A 61 10.54 5.82 -0.61
CA GLY A 61 10.99 7.18 -0.37
C GLY A 61 11.92 7.26 0.84
N THR A 62 12.63 8.38 0.94
CA THR A 62 13.43 8.73 2.10
C THR A 62 12.57 9.38 3.19
N LYS A 63 13.14 9.53 4.39
CA LYS A 63 12.51 10.28 5.48
C LYS A 63 12.28 11.76 5.15
N ASN A 64 12.95 12.30 4.13
CA ASN A 64 12.88 13.71 3.75
C ASN A 64 11.90 13.97 2.59
N ARG A 65 10.99 13.03 2.32
CA ARG A 65 10.05 13.07 1.18
C ARG A 65 10.73 12.97 -0.19
N ASP A 66 11.97 12.50 -0.25
CA ASP A 66 12.58 12.19 -1.55
C ASP A 66 11.97 10.88 -2.05
N VAL A 67 11.22 10.93 -3.15
CA VAL A 67 10.69 9.74 -3.81
C VAL A 67 11.82 9.08 -4.60
N LEU A 68 12.22 7.89 -4.18
CA LEU A 68 13.28 7.09 -4.82
C LEU A 68 12.72 6.20 -5.92
N TYR A 69 11.51 5.70 -5.69
CA TYR A 69 10.81 4.80 -6.60
C TYR A 69 9.31 5.02 -6.45
N PHE A 70 8.60 5.07 -7.57
CA PHE A 70 7.14 5.13 -7.57
C PHE A 70 6.65 4.29 -8.72
N VAL A 71 5.77 3.34 -8.42
CA VAL A 71 5.09 2.53 -9.41
C VAL A 71 3.62 2.74 -9.24
N ASP A 72 3.04 3.15 -10.34
CA ASP A 72 1.61 3.17 -10.49
C ASP A 72 1.12 1.80 -11.00
N VAL A 73 0.13 1.25 -10.30
CA VAL A 73 -0.49 -0.01 -10.69
C VAL A 73 -1.79 0.24 -11.43
N ASP A 74 -2.61 1.20 -11.00
CA ASP A 74 -3.97 1.37 -11.53
C ASP A 74 -4.56 2.78 -11.38
N TYR A 75 -3.74 3.84 -11.28
CA TYR A 75 -4.26 5.19 -11.46
C TYR A 75 -4.34 5.53 -12.95
N SER A 76 -5.27 6.44 -13.31
CA SER A 76 -5.32 6.92 -14.69
C SER A 76 -4.08 7.76 -15.02
N LEU A 77 -3.58 7.61 -16.24
CA LEU A 77 -2.44 8.39 -16.73
C LEU A 77 -2.72 9.90 -16.61
N GLU A 78 -3.94 10.33 -16.95
CA GLU A 78 -4.38 11.73 -16.83
C GLU A 78 -4.26 12.27 -15.40
N TYR A 79 -4.61 11.45 -14.40
CA TYR A 79 -4.47 11.84 -13.01
C TYR A 79 -2.99 12.02 -12.63
N LEU A 80 -2.14 11.07 -13.03
CA LEU A 80 -0.70 11.09 -12.73
C LEU A 80 0.00 12.27 -13.39
N GLU A 81 -0.28 12.52 -14.68
CA GLU A 81 0.25 13.67 -15.41
C GLU A 81 -0.11 14.96 -14.70
N ARG A 82 -1.40 15.14 -14.37
CA ARG A 82 -1.86 16.30 -13.62
C ARG A 82 -1.20 16.41 -12.24
N TYR A 83 -0.99 15.29 -11.55
CA TYR A 83 -0.37 15.25 -10.23
C TYR A 83 1.08 15.75 -10.27
N LEU A 84 1.83 15.30 -11.28
CA LEU A 84 3.22 15.70 -11.50
C LEU A 84 3.32 17.14 -12.00
N GLU A 85 2.54 17.53 -13.01
CA GLU A 85 2.53 18.88 -13.57
C GLU A 85 2.20 19.95 -12.54
N LYS A 86 1.27 19.65 -11.63
CA LYS A 86 0.86 20.58 -10.57
C LYS A 86 1.76 20.53 -9.34
N GLY A 87 2.76 19.64 -9.32
CA GLY A 87 3.69 19.48 -8.19
C GLY A 87 2.99 19.06 -6.90
N TYR A 88 1.90 18.28 -6.99
CA TYR A 88 1.11 17.90 -5.80
C TYR A 88 1.90 17.09 -4.78
N ILE A 89 2.96 16.41 -5.20
CA ILE A 89 3.93 15.72 -4.34
C ILE A 89 4.44 16.58 -3.16
N HIS A 90 4.54 17.90 -3.32
CA HIS A 90 5.06 18.80 -2.28
C HIS A 90 4.01 19.23 -1.24
N ILE A 91 2.73 19.06 -1.57
CA ILE A 91 1.60 19.51 -0.74
C ILE A 91 0.64 18.38 -0.38
N ASP A 92 0.91 17.16 -0.83
CA ASP A 92 0.05 16.01 -0.58
C ASP A 92 0.12 15.61 0.91
N PRO A 93 -0.98 15.75 1.66
CA PRO A 93 -1.01 15.42 3.07
C PRO A 93 -0.84 13.92 3.34
N ILE A 94 -1.09 13.05 2.35
CA ILE A 94 -0.84 11.61 2.48
C ILE A 94 0.66 11.37 2.65
N LEU A 95 1.50 12.11 1.92
CA LEU A 95 2.95 12.01 2.04
C LEU A 95 3.47 12.57 3.37
N ASP A 96 2.78 13.56 3.95
CA ASP A 96 3.10 14.07 5.29
C ASP A 96 2.77 13.05 6.39
N ALA A 97 1.59 12.42 6.32
CA ALA A 97 1.17 11.39 7.27
C ALA A 97 2.15 10.21 7.32
N LEU A 98 2.69 9.79 6.17
CA LEU A 98 3.67 8.70 6.08
C LEU A 98 5.01 9.01 6.77
N VAL A 99 5.41 10.28 6.80
CA VAL A 99 6.64 10.72 7.51
C VAL A 99 6.42 10.82 9.01
N GLU A 100 5.24 11.27 9.44
CA GLU A 100 4.89 11.42 10.86
C GLU A 100 4.75 10.07 11.58
N GLU A 101 4.12 9.06 10.98
CA GLU A 101 3.96 7.73 11.58
C GLU A 101 5.30 7.07 11.96
N ARG A 102 6.37 7.30 11.19
CA ARG A 102 7.70 6.72 11.45
C ARG A 102 8.47 7.41 12.59
N LYS A 103 8.09 8.62 13.00
CA LYS A 103 8.69 9.29 14.18
C LYS A 103 8.18 8.69 15.50
N VAL A 104 7.03 8.02 15.47
CA VAL A 104 6.39 7.41 16.65
C VAL A 104 6.94 6.00 16.94
N ILE A 105 7.63 5.37 15.97
CA ILE A 105 8.12 3.99 16.04
C ILE A 105 9.64 3.92 16.41
N ASN A 106 10.31 5.06 16.63
CA ASN A 106 11.67 5.12 17.21
C ASN A 106 11.62 5.64 18.65
#